data_AF-A0A965FZI1-F1
#
_entry.id   AF-A0A965FZI1-F1
#
_cell.length_a   1.000
_cell.length_b   1.000
_cell.length_c   1.000
_cell.angle_alpha   90.00
_cell.angle_beta   90.00
_cell.angle_gamma   90.00
#
_symmetry.space_group_name_H-M   'P 1'
#
loop_
_entity.id
_entity.type
_entity.pdbx_description
1 polymer ?
#
loop_
_entity_poly.entity_id
_entity_poly.type
_entity_poly.pdbx_seq_one_letter_code
_entity_poly.pdbx_strand_id
1 'polypeptide(L)'
;MLRIVSLFLGITALDAAQTTPAWTFDGASHPELIPVGTVTFKQPGPRRPDYPRFEQTNEAVTFDGKGSHLVVKDTGENSIFDFKNGDALTLEAWVKPDGLRKGENAYVIGKGRDDPKSATPSNQNWALRLRVLYDTACLNFLFASPSGKGIQWHRWTTPTGLANDGRWHHVAVRYEFGKPESIGGWIDGKPMKGSWDMDGPTADAPFVDNAPVWIGSSMGGLANSSFRGAIDDIRLHRTLVPAEEIAGRFASTLPPVTKAEMAQLSASPNAGNDSASGVKTAKSPEVVRKAPKIDWTTVTNGQVRVELCEDWKPTANVWPDKAPVVTDSYAAPAFGFARVPEKYVDTGVRAERGHPYLLRALAVVKIPEGKHRLLLRGRGASALFIDGKLQVQTPFPPAQTDNKPIKDQDGYLDLGGDFRFAPPGNRDAWVEFESKGGEHRVILETVVGFVINNKGSRRRPELGETIAAISLAGRKDWQLLTPTSDTPPYNDACWIAYAAQEEERLGKIDAAARAAARAREGEYWQKRRDAAQKWLAQTPETPVPPLADGFPANNAIEHRFLRQGLSHLRSELP
;
A
#
# COMPACT_ATOMS: atom_id res chain seq x y z
N MET A 1 -19.13 -42.68 67.22
CA MET A 1 -18.08 -41.73 66.82
C MET A 1 -17.01 -42.49 66.05
N LEU A 2 -17.11 -42.54 64.72
CA LEU A 2 -16.08 -43.11 63.85
C LEU A 2 -15.15 -41.96 63.39
N ARG A 3 -13.86 -42.06 63.70
CA ARG A 3 -12.82 -41.17 63.16
C ARG A 3 -12.20 -41.84 61.94
N ILE A 4 -12.39 -41.23 60.77
CA ILE A 4 -11.72 -41.60 59.52
C ILE A 4 -10.37 -40.88 59.49
N VAL A 5 -9.29 -41.65 59.39
CA VAL A 5 -7.94 -41.18 59.13
C VAL A 5 -7.72 -41.34 57.62
N SER A 6 -7.55 -40.23 56.91
CA SER A 6 -7.15 -40.24 55.49
C SER A 6 -5.64 -40.03 55.40
N LEU A 7 -4.95 -41.07 54.96
CA LEU A 7 -3.52 -41.07 54.61
C LEU A 7 -3.38 -40.48 53.20
N PHE A 8 -2.79 -39.29 53.06
CA PHE A 8 -2.38 -38.75 51.76
C PHE A 8 -0.91 -39.10 51.51
N LEU A 9 -0.66 -40.02 50.57
CA LEU A 9 0.66 -40.24 49.97
C LEU A 9 0.97 -39.05 49.03
N GLY A 10 1.93 -38.22 49.41
CA GLY A 10 2.51 -37.22 48.52
C GLY A 10 3.58 -37.85 47.64
N ILE A 11 3.29 -38.02 46.35
CA ILE A 11 4.29 -38.29 45.33
C ILE A 11 4.86 -36.94 44.92
N THR A 12 6.06 -36.59 45.41
CA THR A 12 6.84 -35.49 44.86
C THR A 12 7.55 -35.99 43.61
N ALA A 13 6.97 -35.71 42.44
CA ALA A 13 7.73 -35.78 41.19
C ALA A 13 8.70 -34.59 41.18
N LEU A 14 10.00 -34.88 41.25
CA LEU A 14 11.06 -33.93 40.94
C LEU A 14 11.00 -33.70 39.43
N ASP A 15 10.39 -32.60 38.99
CA ASP A 15 10.52 -32.17 37.60
C ASP A 15 11.98 -31.78 37.38
N ALA A 16 12.66 -32.51 36.50
CA ALA A 16 13.97 -32.09 36.01
C ALA A 16 13.75 -30.77 35.27
N ALA A 17 14.27 -29.67 35.82
CA ALA A 17 14.19 -28.34 35.21
C ALA A 17 14.78 -28.42 33.80
N GLN A 18 13.90 -28.50 32.80
CA GLN A 18 14.28 -28.57 31.41
C GLN A 18 14.96 -27.23 31.09
N THR A 19 16.27 -27.26 30.82
CA THR A 19 17.05 -26.06 30.55
C THR A 19 16.45 -25.35 29.35
N THR A 20 15.93 -24.14 29.56
CA THR A 20 15.36 -23.28 28.51
C THR A 20 16.52 -22.68 27.70
N PRO A 21 16.64 -22.96 26.38
CA PRO A 21 17.59 -22.24 25.56
C PRO A 21 17.37 -20.74 25.65
N ALA A 22 18.43 -20.04 26.06
CA ALA A 22 18.46 -18.59 26.18
C ALA A 22 19.78 -18.07 25.61
N TRP A 23 19.69 -17.01 24.83
CA TRP A 23 20.83 -16.31 24.24
C TRP A 23 20.80 -14.85 24.70
N THR A 24 21.60 -14.55 25.73
CA THR A 24 21.85 -13.20 26.23
C THR A 24 23.24 -12.79 25.78
N PHE A 25 23.40 -11.60 25.22
CA PHE A 25 24.71 -11.20 24.69
C PHE A 25 25.52 -10.34 25.66
N ASP A 26 25.15 -10.37 26.95
CA ASP A 26 25.66 -9.56 28.08
C ASP A 26 27.03 -10.00 28.61
N GLY A 27 27.90 -10.47 27.72
CA GLY A 27 29.20 -11.04 28.06
C GLY A 27 29.17 -12.56 28.29
N ALA A 28 28.00 -13.19 28.23
CA ALA A 28 27.89 -14.64 28.17
C ALA A 28 28.55 -15.21 26.90
N SER A 29 29.23 -16.34 27.05
CA SER A 29 29.85 -17.03 25.92
C SER A 29 28.84 -17.99 25.30
N HIS A 30 28.64 -17.86 23.99
CA HIS A 30 27.78 -18.73 23.18
C HIS A 30 28.60 -19.48 22.12
N PRO A 31 29.44 -20.45 22.52
CA PRO A 31 30.30 -21.18 21.59
C PRO A 31 29.52 -22.01 20.55
N GLU A 32 28.24 -22.27 20.81
CA GLU A 32 27.32 -22.95 19.90
C GLU A 32 26.84 -22.07 18.72
N LEU A 33 26.95 -20.73 18.85
CA LEU A 33 26.51 -19.79 17.82
C LEU A 33 27.59 -19.60 16.75
N ILE A 34 27.27 -19.96 15.52
CA ILE A 34 28.16 -19.79 14.36
C ILE A 34 27.71 -18.57 13.55
N PRO A 35 28.48 -17.46 13.53
CA PRO A 35 28.11 -16.28 12.76
C PRO A 35 28.35 -16.48 11.25
N VAL A 36 27.40 -15.99 10.46
CA VAL A 36 27.46 -15.95 8.99
C VAL A 36 27.15 -14.53 8.53
N GLY A 37 28.00 -13.97 7.66
CA GLY A 37 27.88 -12.59 7.18
C GLY A 37 28.41 -11.57 8.20
N THR A 38 27.83 -10.37 8.20
CA THR A 38 28.21 -9.25 9.06
C THR A 38 27.37 -9.24 10.33
N VAL A 39 27.72 -10.14 11.25
CA VAL A 39 27.18 -10.14 12.62
C VAL A 39 28.15 -9.41 13.54
N THR A 40 27.66 -8.40 14.26
CA THR A 40 28.50 -7.60 15.17
C THR A 40 28.03 -7.78 16.60
N PHE A 41 28.90 -8.33 17.45
CA PHE A 41 28.65 -8.54 18.88
C PHE A 41 29.03 -7.30 19.70
N LYS A 42 28.75 -7.35 21.00
CA LYS A 42 29.13 -6.31 21.99
C LYS A 42 28.55 -4.93 21.65
N GLN A 43 27.36 -4.90 21.05
CA GLN A 43 26.65 -3.66 20.78
C GLN A 43 25.82 -3.27 22.00
N PRO A 44 25.48 -1.99 22.20
CA PRO A 44 24.63 -1.59 23.30
C PRO A 44 23.25 -2.27 23.27
N GLY A 45 22.97 -3.11 24.28
CA GLY A 45 21.68 -3.74 24.50
C GLY A 45 20.64 -2.81 25.15
N PRO A 46 19.44 -3.32 25.51
CA PRO A 46 18.56 -2.62 26.45
C PRO A 46 19.27 -2.48 27.79
N ARG A 47 19.25 -1.29 28.40
CA ARG A 47 20.03 -0.97 29.62
C ARG A 47 19.23 -0.07 30.54
N ARG A 48 19.49 -0.15 31.85
CA ARG A 48 19.00 0.85 32.82
C ARG A 48 19.67 2.23 32.55
N PRO A 49 18.97 3.36 32.81
CA PRO A 49 17.65 3.45 33.45
C PRO A 49 16.49 3.09 32.51
N ASP A 50 16.65 3.29 31.20
CA ASP A 50 15.57 3.20 30.20
C ASP A 50 14.84 1.86 30.18
N TYR A 51 15.57 0.77 30.44
CA TYR A 51 15.06 -0.60 30.59
C TYR A 51 15.56 -1.16 31.93
N PRO A 52 14.85 -0.92 33.04
CA PRO A 52 15.37 -1.11 34.40
C PRO A 52 15.62 -2.58 34.79
N ARG A 53 15.18 -3.54 33.97
CA ARG A 53 15.45 -4.97 34.18
C ARG A 53 16.79 -5.44 33.63
N PHE A 54 17.52 -4.57 32.93
CA PHE A 54 18.83 -4.88 32.37
C PHE A 54 19.93 -4.11 33.08
N GLU A 55 21.10 -4.73 33.15
CA GLU A 55 22.30 -4.10 33.68
C GLU A 55 22.77 -2.91 32.82
N GLN A 56 23.52 -2.01 33.44
CA GLN A 56 24.11 -0.83 32.75
C GLN A 56 25.07 -1.22 31.62
N THR A 57 25.64 -2.43 31.70
CA THR A 57 26.61 -2.97 30.76
C THR A 57 26.00 -3.97 29.78
N ASN A 58 24.67 -4.17 29.78
CA ASN A 58 24.02 -5.19 28.96
C ASN A 58 24.38 -5.04 27.46
N GLU A 59 24.70 -6.12 26.79
CA GLU A 59 25.19 -6.12 25.40
C GLU A 59 24.23 -6.90 24.50
N ALA A 60 24.24 -6.57 23.22
CA ALA A 60 23.39 -7.14 22.18
C ALA A 60 24.22 -7.49 20.94
N VAL A 61 23.56 -8.15 20.00
CA VAL A 61 24.11 -8.45 18.67
C VAL A 61 23.35 -7.68 17.60
N THR A 62 24.05 -7.18 16.56
CA THR A 62 23.42 -6.48 15.42
C THR A 62 23.59 -7.22 14.10
N PHE A 63 22.57 -7.10 13.26
CA PHE A 63 22.46 -7.68 11.93
C PHE A 63 22.21 -6.59 10.88
N ASP A 64 22.73 -6.80 9.68
CA ASP A 64 22.73 -5.79 8.60
C ASP A 64 21.52 -5.84 7.65
N GLY A 65 20.62 -6.82 7.82
CA GLY A 65 19.47 -7.04 6.93
C GLY A 65 19.82 -7.56 5.52
N LYS A 66 21.05 -8.03 5.30
CA LYS A 66 21.55 -8.52 3.99
C LYS A 66 22.02 -9.96 4.07
N GLY A 67 21.38 -10.75 4.92
CA GLY A 67 21.67 -12.18 5.06
C GLY A 67 22.49 -12.54 6.29
N SER A 68 22.97 -11.58 7.07
CA SER A 68 23.73 -11.86 8.30
C SER A 68 22.87 -12.60 9.33
N HIS A 69 23.40 -13.66 9.93
CA HIS A 69 22.69 -14.47 10.92
C HIS A 69 23.64 -15.28 11.81
N LEU A 70 23.10 -15.79 12.91
CA LEU A 70 23.76 -16.81 13.74
C LEU A 70 23.10 -18.16 13.48
N VAL A 71 23.91 -19.20 13.36
CA VAL A 71 23.46 -20.58 13.18
C VAL A 71 23.67 -21.35 14.48
N VAL A 72 22.60 -21.96 15.00
CA VAL A 72 22.66 -23.00 16.04
C VAL A 72 22.42 -24.33 15.37
N LYS A 73 23.37 -25.25 15.55
CA LYS A 73 23.23 -26.62 15.01
C LYS A 73 22.14 -27.36 15.76
N ASP A 74 21.30 -28.06 15.00
CA ASP A 74 20.39 -29.04 15.57
C ASP A 74 21.18 -30.30 15.98
N THR A 75 20.81 -30.91 17.11
CA THR A 75 21.51 -32.09 17.66
C THR A 75 21.04 -33.42 17.08
N GLY A 76 20.09 -33.41 16.14
CA GLY A 76 19.51 -34.60 15.53
C GLY A 76 18.09 -34.88 16.03
N GLU A 77 17.57 -36.06 15.74
CA GLU A 77 16.17 -36.39 16.00
C GLU A 77 15.77 -36.19 17.47
N ASN A 78 14.63 -35.54 17.67
CA ASN A 78 14.10 -35.20 19.00
C ASN A 78 14.99 -34.20 19.74
N SER A 79 15.66 -33.31 19.00
CA SER A 79 16.37 -32.19 19.61
C SER A 79 15.40 -31.34 20.43
N ILE A 80 15.93 -30.54 21.33
CA ILE A 80 15.13 -29.56 22.09
C ILE A 80 14.43 -28.54 21.18
N PHE A 81 14.86 -28.42 19.92
CA PHE A 81 14.29 -27.51 18.92
C PHE A 81 13.23 -28.17 18.03
N ASP A 82 13.03 -29.49 18.11
CA ASP A 82 12.03 -30.23 17.34
C ASP A 82 10.65 -30.14 18.02
N PHE A 83 9.73 -29.38 17.42
CA PHE A 83 8.35 -29.26 17.92
C PHE A 83 7.41 -30.08 17.05
N LYS A 84 6.72 -31.04 17.65
CA LYS A 84 5.74 -31.95 17.02
C LYS A 84 4.33 -31.50 17.35
N ASN A 85 3.33 -32.20 16.78
CA ASN A 85 1.94 -31.94 17.13
C ASN A 85 1.69 -32.19 18.62
N GLY A 86 0.98 -31.27 19.29
CA GLY A 86 0.74 -31.29 20.73
C GLY A 86 1.84 -30.66 21.58
N ASP A 87 3.00 -30.31 21.01
CA ASP A 87 4.05 -29.62 21.77
C ASP A 87 3.68 -28.14 21.99
N ALA A 88 3.91 -27.67 23.22
CA ALA A 88 3.81 -26.26 23.57
C ALA A 88 5.13 -25.54 23.28
N LEU A 89 5.04 -24.33 22.75
CA LEU A 89 6.14 -23.47 22.36
C LEU A 89 5.91 -22.06 22.91
N THR A 90 6.93 -21.44 23.51
CA THR A 90 7.00 -19.98 23.66
C THR A 90 8.33 -19.47 23.12
N LEU A 91 8.28 -18.50 22.21
CA LEU A 91 9.43 -17.79 21.66
C LEU A 91 9.37 -16.33 22.11
N GLU A 92 10.48 -15.82 22.62
CA GLU A 92 10.57 -14.42 23.06
C GLU A 92 11.95 -13.83 22.73
N ALA A 93 12.00 -12.51 22.52
CA ALA A 93 13.22 -11.77 22.23
C ALA A 93 13.05 -10.28 22.52
N TRP A 94 14.16 -9.61 22.82
CA TRP A 94 14.26 -8.16 22.72
C TRP A 94 14.80 -7.77 21.35
N VAL A 95 14.12 -6.84 20.69
CA VAL A 95 14.44 -6.39 19.35
C VAL A 95 14.47 -4.88 19.27
N LYS A 96 15.42 -4.35 18.50
CA LYS A 96 15.49 -2.95 18.11
C LYS A 96 15.69 -2.89 16.60
N PRO A 97 14.60 -2.85 15.82
CA PRO A 97 14.68 -2.71 14.37
C PRO A 97 15.41 -1.41 13.99
N ASP A 98 16.26 -1.47 12.96
CA ASP A 98 16.91 -0.31 12.36
C ASP A 98 16.30 -0.04 10.98
N GLY A 99 15.15 0.63 10.97
CA GLY A 99 14.34 0.81 9.77
C GLY A 99 13.42 -0.37 9.49
N LEU A 100 12.34 -0.12 8.75
CA LEU A 100 11.38 -1.13 8.33
C LEU A 100 11.27 -1.12 6.81
N ARG A 101 11.53 -2.26 6.15
CA ARG A 101 11.33 -2.36 4.70
C ARG A 101 9.93 -2.90 4.41
N LYS A 102 9.18 -2.21 3.54
CA LYS A 102 7.83 -2.63 3.15
C LYS A 102 7.79 -4.09 2.66
N GLY A 103 6.92 -4.90 3.25
CA GLY A 103 6.74 -6.32 2.88
C GLY A 103 7.81 -7.28 3.41
N GLU A 104 8.71 -6.78 4.26
CA GLU A 104 9.71 -7.58 4.99
C GLU A 104 9.05 -8.57 5.94
N ASN A 105 9.58 -9.78 5.98
CA ASN A 105 9.22 -10.82 6.95
C ASN A 105 10.51 -11.23 7.67
N ALA A 106 11.12 -10.27 8.37
CA ALA A 106 12.41 -10.43 9.02
C ALA A 106 12.33 -11.51 10.09
N TYR A 107 13.23 -12.49 10.00
CA TYR A 107 13.33 -13.55 11.00
C TYR A 107 14.07 -13.02 12.22
N VAL A 108 13.43 -13.11 13.39
CA VAL A 108 14.12 -12.94 14.68
C VAL A 108 14.84 -14.25 15.00
N ILE A 109 14.09 -15.36 15.01
CA ILE A 109 14.61 -16.72 15.16
C ILE A 109 13.67 -17.71 14.46
N GLY A 110 14.21 -18.77 13.87
CA GLY A 110 13.40 -19.85 13.30
C GLY A 110 14.18 -21.13 13.01
N LYS A 111 13.46 -22.25 12.92
CA LYS A 111 13.99 -23.56 12.56
C LYS A 111 13.41 -24.05 11.23
N GLY A 112 14.29 -24.45 10.32
CA GLY A 112 13.93 -24.86 8.96
C GLY A 112 13.74 -23.67 8.01
N ARG A 113 13.49 -23.99 6.74
CA ARG A 113 13.42 -23.06 5.60
C ARG A 113 14.70 -22.26 5.39
N ASP A 114 15.84 -22.85 5.75
CA ASP A 114 17.15 -22.23 5.80
C ASP A 114 17.72 -21.91 4.42
N ASP A 115 17.59 -22.78 3.42
CA ASP A 115 18.01 -22.50 2.02
C ASP A 115 16.89 -22.88 1.02
N PRO A 116 16.42 -21.94 0.17
CA PRO A 116 15.43 -22.25 -0.87
C PRO A 116 15.93 -23.25 -1.93
N LYS A 117 17.23 -23.55 -1.96
CA LYS A 117 17.85 -24.56 -2.83
C LYS A 117 18.09 -25.90 -2.14
N SER A 118 17.75 -26.04 -0.86
CA SER A 118 17.90 -27.32 -0.15
C SER A 118 16.96 -28.38 -0.75
N ALA A 119 17.19 -29.66 -0.41
CA ALA A 119 16.31 -30.75 -0.83
C ALA A 119 14.89 -30.63 -0.25
N THR A 120 14.73 -29.91 0.86
CA THR A 120 13.49 -29.73 1.59
C THR A 120 13.22 -28.24 1.89
N PRO A 121 13.08 -27.37 0.87
CA PRO A 121 13.12 -25.91 1.03
C PRO A 121 11.87 -25.30 1.71
N SER A 122 10.91 -26.14 2.10
CA SER A 122 9.60 -25.76 2.65
C SER A 122 9.30 -26.50 3.96
N ASN A 123 10.34 -26.81 4.73
CA ASN A 123 10.36 -27.55 5.99
C ASN A 123 10.29 -26.66 7.24
N GLN A 124 9.59 -25.51 7.21
CA GLN A 124 9.56 -24.61 8.38
C GLN A 124 8.84 -25.28 9.56
N ASN A 125 9.56 -25.61 10.63
CA ASN A 125 8.95 -26.13 11.86
C ASN A 125 8.32 -25.00 12.70
N TRP A 126 9.06 -23.92 12.92
CA TRP A 126 8.57 -22.71 13.59
C TRP A 126 9.44 -21.50 13.25
N ALA A 127 8.87 -20.30 13.33
CA ALA A 127 9.61 -19.05 13.23
C ALA A 127 8.90 -17.92 13.95
N LEU A 128 9.65 -17.18 14.77
CA LEU A 128 9.29 -15.85 15.27
C LEU A 128 9.84 -14.80 14.32
N ARG A 129 8.96 -13.95 13.80
CA ARG A 129 9.29 -12.96 12.77
C ARG A 129 8.66 -11.62 13.09
N LEU A 130 9.24 -10.59 12.48
CA LEU A 130 8.61 -9.29 12.33
C LEU A 130 8.19 -9.12 10.88
N ARG A 131 6.88 -9.02 10.66
CA ARG A 131 6.29 -8.77 9.34
C ARG A 131 5.92 -7.30 9.24
N VAL A 132 6.52 -6.59 8.30
CA VAL A 132 6.23 -5.16 8.11
C VAL A 132 4.90 -4.98 7.40
N LEU A 133 3.90 -4.51 8.15
CA LEU A 133 2.57 -4.10 7.69
C LEU A 133 2.27 -2.70 8.20
N TYR A 134 1.69 -1.85 7.35
CA TYR A 134 1.23 -0.51 7.72
C TYR A 134 2.33 0.30 8.47
N ASP A 135 3.57 0.24 7.96
CA ASP A 135 4.77 0.89 8.52
C ASP A 135 5.10 0.53 9.99
N THR A 136 4.56 -0.60 10.46
CA THR A 136 4.92 -1.21 11.75
C THR A 136 5.46 -2.63 11.53
N ALA A 137 6.38 -3.06 12.38
CA ALA A 137 6.85 -4.43 12.44
C ALA A 137 5.87 -5.28 13.26
N CYS A 138 4.85 -5.83 12.59
CA CYS A 138 3.86 -6.71 13.22
C CYS A 138 4.51 -8.00 13.68
N LEU A 139 4.19 -8.41 14.90
CA LEU A 139 4.54 -9.73 15.41
C LEU A 139 3.94 -10.81 14.50
N ASN A 140 4.78 -11.75 14.09
CA ASN A 140 4.42 -12.78 13.14
C ASN A 140 4.98 -14.15 13.54
N PHE A 141 4.13 -15.18 13.44
CA PHE A 141 4.50 -16.57 13.63
C PHE A 141 4.26 -17.36 12.35
N LEU A 142 5.14 -18.30 12.02
CA LEU A 142 5.02 -19.13 10.83
C LEU A 142 5.49 -20.56 11.08
N PHE A 143 4.71 -21.51 10.59
CA PHE A 143 5.14 -22.89 10.36
C PHE A 143 4.52 -23.45 9.08
N ALA A 144 4.99 -24.63 8.66
CA ALA A 144 4.43 -25.39 7.56
C ALA A 144 4.04 -26.80 8.04
N SER A 145 3.00 -27.38 7.43
CA SER A 145 2.56 -28.76 7.67
C SER A 145 2.50 -29.54 6.35
N PRO A 146 2.72 -30.87 6.37
CA PRO A 146 2.43 -31.73 5.24
C PRO A 146 0.92 -31.92 5.09
N SER A 147 0.45 -31.98 3.85
CA SER A 147 -0.94 -32.23 3.49
C SER A 147 -1.00 -33.27 2.37
N GLY A 148 -2.12 -33.99 2.24
CA GLY A 148 -2.33 -34.94 1.14
C GLY A 148 -2.25 -34.30 -0.26
N LYS A 149 -2.27 -32.96 -0.36
CA LYS A 149 -2.13 -32.18 -1.59
C LYS A 149 -0.80 -31.42 -1.70
N GLY A 150 0.16 -31.61 -0.78
CA GLY A 150 1.45 -30.92 -0.78
C GLY A 150 1.79 -30.29 0.57
N ILE A 151 2.19 -29.02 0.56
CA ILE A 151 2.64 -28.28 1.75
C ILE A 151 1.64 -27.17 2.04
N GLN A 152 1.22 -27.06 3.30
CA GLN A 152 0.38 -25.97 3.78
C GLN A 152 1.21 -25.03 4.67
N TRP A 153 0.92 -23.74 4.58
CA TRP A 153 1.60 -22.70 5.33
C TRP A 153 0.62 -22.03 6.29
N HIS A 154 1.04 -21.92 7.54
CA HIS A 154 0.21 -21.39 8.62
C HIS A 154 0.91 -20.18 9.19
N ARG A 155 0.39 -19.00 8.86
CA ARG A 155 0.99 -17.74 9.28
C ARG A 155 0.02 -16.95 10.14
N TRP A 156 0.43 -16.66 11.36
CA TRP A 156 -0.30 -15.79 12.27
C TRP A 156 0.36 -14.42 12.32
N THR A 157 -0.42 -13.34 12.20
CA THR A 157 0.09 -11.97 12.23
C THR A 157 -0.79 -11.07 13.09
N THR A 158 -0.17 -10.23 13.91
CA THR A 158 -0.84 -9.14 14.62
C THR A 158 -1.27 -8.01 13.67
N PRO A 159 -2.40 -7.32 13.94
CA PRO A 159 -2.88 -6.25 13.06
C PRO A 159 -2.05 -4.97 13.16
N THR A 160 -1.33 -4.78 14.27
CA THR A 160 -0.45 -3.65 14.54
C THR A 160 0.84 -4.14 15.17
N GLY A 161 1.96 -3.46 14.92
CA GLY A 161 3.28 -3.87 15.36
C GLY A 161 4.10 -2.80 16.06
N LEU A 162 5.40 -3.06 16.13
CA LEU A 162 6.41 -2.12 16.61
C LEU A 162 6.53 -0.95 15.62
N ALA A 163 6.54 0.28 16.12
CA ALA A 163 6.95 1.42 15.30
C ALA A 163 8.47 1.39 15.07
N ASN A 164 8.94 2.03 13.99
CA ASN A 164 10.37 2.31 13.86
C ASN A 164 10.77 3.53 14.70
N ASP A 165 10.74 3.39 16.02
CA ASP A 165 11.01 4.48 16.97
C ASP A 165 12.47 4.50 17.47
N GLY A 166 13.30 3.56 17.00
CA GLY A 166 14.69 3.40 17.41
C GLY A 166 14.87 2.88 18.84
N ARG A 167 13.82 2.32 19.46
CA ARG A 167 13.82 1.80 20.84
C ARG A 167 13.87 0.28 20.86
N TRP A 168 14.19 -0.24 22.04
CA TRP A 168 14.09 -1.67 22.33
C TRP A 168 12.66 -2.05 22.69
N HIS A 169 12.20 -3.14 22.11
CA HIS A 169 10.90 -3.73 22.34
C HIS A 169 11.03 -5.20 22.72
N HIS A 170 10.12 -5.66 23.59
CA HIS A 170 10.01 -7.08 23.89
C HIS A 170 8.90 -7.69 23.02
N VAL A 171 9.21 -8.78 22.32
CA VAL A 171 8.24 -9.52 21.51
C VAL A 171 8.19 -10.98 21.93
N ALA A 172 6.98 -11.54 22.01
CA ALA A 172 6.81 -12.95 22.35
C ALA A 172 5.60 -13.58 21.63
N VAL A 173 5.72 -14.86 21.25
CA VAL A 173 4.62 -15.70 20.77
C VAL A 173 4.58 -16.98 21.59
N ARG A 174 3.39 -17.41 21.99
CA ARG A 174 3.14 -18.75 22.52
C ARG A 174 2.18 -19.51 21.61
N TYR A 175 2.38 -20.81 21.47
CA TYR A 175 1.56 -21.67 20.63
C TYR A 175 1.66 -23.13 21.08
N GLU A 176 0.55 -23.87 21.04
CA GLU A 176 0.54 -25.32 21.14
C GLU A 176 0.17 -25.90 19.78
N PHE A 177 1.07 -26.69 19.19
CA PHE A 177 0.84 -27.28 17.87
C PHE A 177 -0.39 -28.19 17.88
N GLY A 178 -1.22 -28.08 16.86
CA GLY A 178 -2.48 -28.82 16.78
C GLY A 178 -3.67 -28.12 17.44
N LYS A 179 -3.45 -27.03 18.19
CA LYS A 179 -4.48 -26.23 18.87
C LYS A 179 -4.42 -24.77 18.40
N PRO A 180 -4.98 -24.43 17.23
CA PRO A 180 -4.83 -23.10 16.61
C PRO A 180 -5.32 -21.95 17.49
N GLU A 181 -6.27 -22.20 18.39
CA GLU A 181 -6.82 -21.26 19.37
C GLU A 181 -5.86 -20.94 20.54
N SER A 182 -4.81 -21.73 20.74
CA SER A 182 -3.81 -21.51 21.80
C SER A 182 -2.86 -20.34 21.52
N ILE A 183 -2.81 -19.88 20.26
CA ILE A 183 -1.89 -18.83 19.81
C ILE A 183 -2.09 -17.54 20.62
N GLY A 184 -1.01 -16.99 21.14
CA GLY A 184 -0.99 -15.70 21.81
C GLY A 184 0.28 -14.94 21.47
N GLY A 185 0.18 -13.62 21.32
CA GLY A 185 1.33 -12.76 21.09
C GLY A 185 1.40 -11.61 22.09
N TRP A 186 2.61 -11.13 22.37
CA TRP A 186 2.85 -9.96 23.21
C TRP A 186 3.84 -9.02 22.53
N ILE A 187 3.54 -7.73 22.66
CA ILE A 187 4.45 -6.63 22.32
C ILE A 187 4.55 -5.76 23.57
N ASP A 188 5.76 -5.53 24.07
CA ASP A 188 6.04 -4.69 25.23
C ASP A 188 5.20 -5.08 26.46
N GLY A 189 5.06 -6.40 26.65
CA GLY A 189 4.27 -7.00 27.73
C GLY A 189 2.76 -6.89 27.56
N LYS A 190 2.26 -6.24 26.50
CA LYS A 190 0.83 -6.12 26.21
C LYS A 190 0.37 -7.28 25.34
N PRO A 191 -0.70 -8.01 25.71
CA PRO A 191 -1.24 -9.09 24.90
C PRO A 191 -1.86 -8.54 23.61
N MET A 192 -1.59 -9.24 22.51
CA MET A 192 -2.03 -8.90 21.16
C MET A 192 -2.83 -10.05 20.57
N LYS A 193 -4.00 -9.72 19.98
CA LYS A 193 -4.71 -10.63 19.09
C LYS A 193 -4.11 -10.53 17.69
N GLY A 194 -4.22 -11.61 16.93
CA GLY A 194 -3.78 -11.66 15.55
C GLY A 194 -4.66 -12.63 14.76
N SER A 195 -4.36 -12.73 13.47
CA SER A 195 -5.16 -13.50 12.52
C SER A 195 -4.28 -14.47 11.76
N TRP A 196 -4.82 -15.65 11.50
CA TRP A 196 -4.23 -16.64 10.61
C TRP A 196 -4.51 -16.27 9.14
N ASP A 197 -3.51 -16.35 8.28
CA ASP A 197 -3.62 -16.24 6.82
C ASP A 197 -2.91 -17.42 6.12
N MET A 198 -2.77 -17.37 4.79
CA MET A 198 -2.31 -18.49 3.95
C MET A 198 -3.29 -19.66 4.00
N ASP A 199 -2.89 -20.83 4.51
CA ASP A 199 -3.77 -21.99 4.67
C ASP A 199 -4.55 -21.96 6.00
N GLY A 200 -4.42 -20.88 6.77
CA GLY A 200 -5.24 -20.62 7.95
C GLY A 200 -4.82 -21.41 9.20
N PRO A 201 -5.67 -21.46 10.23
CA PRO A 201 -5.43 -22.28 11.42
C PRO A 201 -5.50 -23.77 11.05
N THR A 202 -4.70 -24.61 11.72
CA THR A 202 -4.73 -26.07 11.50
C THR A 202 -4.53 -26.86 12.80
N ALA A 203 -5.02 -28.10 12.79
CA ALA A 203 -4.72 -29.13 13.78
C ALA A 203 -3.62 -30.11 13.31
N ASP A 204 -3.11 -29.93 12.10
CA ASP A 204 -2.10 -30.81 11.48
C ASP A 204 -0.71 -30.60 12.10
N ALA A 205 0.07 -31.68 12.11
CA ALA A 205 1.43 -31.67 12.61
C ALA A 205 2.35 -30.76 11.76
N PRO A 206 3.29 -30.01 12.38
CA PRO A 206 4.27 -29.25 11.61
C PRO A 206 5.31 -30.19 10.96
N PHE A 207 6.06 -29.67 9.98
CA PHE A 207 7.29 -30.31 9.53
C PHE A 207 8.29 -30.40 10.68
N VAL A 208 8.94 -31.56 10.84
CA VAL A 208 10.00 -31.79 11.82
C VAL A 208 11.16 -32.47 11.13
N ASP A 209 12.33 -31.85 11.18
CA ASP A 209 13.59 -32.38 10.66
C ASP A 209 14.79 -31.76 11.38
N ASN A 210 16.00 -32.15 10.97
CA ASN A 210 17.24 -31.72 11.61
C ASN A 210 17.81 -30.41 10.98
N ALA A 211 16.98 -29.59 10.34
CA ALA A 211 17.43 -28.30 9.85
C ALA A 211 17.86 -27.40 11.03
N PRO A 212 18.91 -26.56 10.84
CA PRO A 212 19.43 -25.74 11.91
C PRO A 212 18.44 -24.65 12.34
N VAL A 213 18.68 -24.07 13.51
CA VAL A 213 18.03 -22.84 13.96
C VAL A 213 18.87 -21.65 13.51
N TRP A 214 18.23 -20.67 12.88
CA TRP A 214 18.86 -19.41 12.48
C TRP A 214 18.28 -18.25 13.29
N ILE A 215 19.15 -17.37 13.76
CA ILE A 215 18.81 -16.10 14.41
C ILE A 215 19.17 -14.96 13.46
N GLY A 216 18.21 -14.08 13.16
CA GLY A 216 18.39 -12.89 12.33
C GLY A 216 18.20 -13.10 10.82
N SER A 217 17.98 -14.33 10.32
CA SER A 217 17.71 -14.57 8.89
C SER A 217 17.08 -15.94 8.62
N SER A 218 16.76 -16.18 7.34
CA SER A 218 16.32 -17.46 6.78
C SER A 218 16.45 -17.41 5.25
N MET A 219 16.03 -18.47 4.55
CA MET A 219 15.92 -18.52 3.09
C MET A 219 17.19 -18.11 2.33
N GLY A 220 18.35 -18.64 2.69
CA GLY A 220 19.63 -18.42 2.01
C GLY A 220 20.16 -17.01 2.21
N GLY A 221 19.74 -16.32 3.28
CA GLY A 221 20.13 -14.94 3.53
C GLY A 221 19.42 -13.92 2.63
N LEU A 222 18.26 -14.27 2.08
CA LEU A 222 17.45 -13.32 1.31
C LEU A 222 17.14 -12.10 2.16
N ALA A 223 17.48 -10.92 1.65
CA ALA A 223 17.34 -9.68 2.41
C ALA A 223 15.93 -9.53 3.01
N ASN A 224 14.85 -9.87 2.29
CA ASN A 224 13.45 -9.77 2.77
C ASN A 224 13.08 -10.67 3.96
N SER A 225 13.95 -11.63 4.28
CA SER A 225 13.85 -12.56 5.41
C SER A 225 14.92 -12.29 6.48
N SER A 226 15.80 -11.30 6.26
CA SER A 226 16.90 -10.96 7.16
C SER A 226 16.55 -9.76 8.03
N PHE A 227 16.78 -9.89 9.33
CA PHE A 227 16.61 -8.82 10.31
C PHE A 227 17.71 -7.76 10.17
N ARG A 228 17.32 -6.50 10.34
CA ARG A 228 18.20 -5.35 10.37
C ARG A 228 17.99 -4.61 11.67
N GLY A 229 19.06 -4.43 12.44
CA GLY A 229 19.02 -3.83 13.77
C GLY A 229 19.63 -4.74 14.83
N ALA A 230 19.25 -4.56 16.10
CA ALA A 230 19.79 -5.31 17.22
C ALA A 230 18.79 -6.32 17.80
N ILE A 231 19.29 -7.46 18.29
CA ILE A 231 18.53 -8.49 19.03
C ILE A 231 19.28 -8.84 20.32
N ASP A 232 18.54 -9.10 21.39
CA ASP A 232 19.06 -9.59 22.67
C ASP A 232 18.03 -10.47 23.41
N ASP A 233 18.47 -11.17 24.46
CA ASP A 233 17.68 -11.98 25.40
C ASP A 233 16.62 -12.84 24.69
N ILE A 234 17.07 -13.66 23.74
CA ILE A 234 16.22 -14.58 22.98
C ILE A 234 15.99 -15.82 23.83
N ARG A 235 14.73 -16.29 23.96
CA ARG A 235 14.42 -17.53 24.68
C ARG A 235 13.44 -18.40 23.92
N LEU A 236 13.62 -19.71 24.10
CA LEU A 236 12.76 -20.75 23.54
C LEU A 236 12.33 -21.68 24.67
N HIS A 237 11.03 -21.76 24.92
CA HIS A 237 10.44 -22.61 25.94
C HIS A 237 9.64 -23.74 25.30
N ARG A 238 9.68 -24.93 25.91
CA ARG A 238 8.81 -26.07 25.55
C ARG A 238 7.49 -26.10 26.33
N THR A 239 7.07 -24.93 26.82
CA THR A 239 5.86 -24.73 27.62
C THR A 239 5.14 -23.45 27.16
N LEU A 240 3.86 -23.32 27.51
CA LEU A 240 3.13 -22.06 27.38
C LEU A 240 3.45 -21.19 28.60
N VAL A 241 4.42 -20.28 28.48
CA VAL A 241 4.80 -19.38 29.57
C VAL A 241 3.57 -18.56 30.01
N PRO A 242 3.31 -18.40 31.32
CA PRO A 242 2.19 -17.62 31.82
C PRO A 242 2.18 -16.19 31.28
N ALA A 243 0.99 -15.67 30.95
CA ALA A 243 0.86 -14.35 30.34
C ALA A 243 1.37 -13.21 31.24
N GLU A 244 1.24 -13.38 32.56
CA GLU A 244 1.74 -12.44 33.57
C GLU A 244 3.28 -12.41 33.62
N GLU A 245 3.93 -13.56 33.39
CA GLU A 245 5.38 -13.65 33.33
C GLU A 245 5.91 -12.97 32.05
N ILE A 246 5.28 -13.20 30.90
CA ILE A 246 5.61 -12.52 29.63
C ILE A 246 5.40 -11.00 29.76
N ALA A 247 4.27 -10.57 30.35
CA ALA A 247 4.01 -9.17 30.63
C ALA A 247 5.08 -8.57 31.54
N GLY A 248 5.49 -9.34 32.55
CA GLY A 248 6.58 -9.04 33.47
C GLY A 248 7.99 -9.06 32.84
N ARG A 249 8.16 -9.33 31.55
CA ARG A 249 9.45 -9.16 30.85
C ARG A 249 9.71 -7.70 30.46
N PHE A 250 8.69 -6.96 30.03
CA PHE A 250 8.86 -5.57 29.59
C PHE A 250 8.67 -4.53 30.70
N ALA A 251 9.65 -3.63 30.85
CA ALA A 251 9.56 -2.43 31.67
C ALA A 251 10.40 -1.35 31.02
N SER A 252 9.89 -0.11 30.99
CA SER A 252 10.65 1.03 30.50
C SER A 252 10.37 2.28 31.33
N THR A 253 11.39 3.11 31.52
CA THR A 253 11.25 4.45 32.10
C THR A 253 11.12 5.53 31.03
N LEU A 254 11.21 5.18 29.75
CA LEU A 254 11.08 6.12 28.65
C LEU A 254 9.63 6.61 28.52
N PRO A 255 9.41 7.90 28.24
CA PRO A 255 8.07 8.41 27.97
C PRO A 255 7.49 7.78 26.70
N PRO A 256 6.17 7.69 26.53
CA PRO A 256 5.56 7.24 25.28
C PRO A 256 6.11 8.02 24.08
N VAL A 257 6.46 7.32 23.00
CA VAL A 257 6.91 7.97 21.76
C VAL A 257 5.78 8.82 21.20
N THR A 258 6.06 10.09 20.93
CA THR A 258 5.08 10.97 20.28
C THR A 258 5.08 10.74 18.76
N LYS A 259 3.94 10.98 18.10
CA LYS A 259 3.80 10.85 16.63
C LYS A 259 4.82 11.74 15.87
N ALA A 260 5.36 12.78 16.51
CA ALA A 260 6.39 13.67 15.96
C ALA A 260 7.80 13.04 15.97
N GLU A 261 8.15 12.25 17.00
CA GLU A 261 9.43 11.53 17.09
C GLU A 261 9.48 10.35 16.11
N MET A 262 8.36 9.67 15.89
CA MET A 262 8.23 8.61 14.87
C MET A 262 8.39 9.13 13.44
N ALA A 263 7.95 10.36 13.16
CA ALA A 263 7.98 10.95 11.82
C ALA A 263 9.39 11.28 11.33
N GLN A 264 10.35 11.51 12.23
CA GLN A 264 11.75 11.76 11.86
C GLN A 264 12.49 10.49 11.39
N LEU A 265 12.00 9.31 11.75
CA LEU A 265 12.60 8.00 11.43
C LEU A 265 11.90 7.27 10.27
N SER A 266 10.75 7.77 9.81
CA SER A 266 9.86 7.07 8.87
C SER A 266 9.87 7.65 7.45
N ALA A 267 10.99 8.17 6.95
CA ALA A 267 11.12 8.54 5.54
C ALA A 267 11.17 7.27 4.65
N SER A 268 10.05 6.56 4.55
CA SER A 268 9.82 5.45 3.64
C SER A 268 8.80 5.91 2.60
N PRO A 269 9.14 5.92 1.30
CA PRO A 269 8.24 6.39 0.25
C PRO A 269 7.03 5.44 0.12
N ASN A 270 5.85 5.97 0.42
CA ASN A 270 4.60 5.26 0.27
C ASN A 270 4.26 5.11 -1.23
N ALA A 271 4.64 3.98 -1.82
CA ALA A 271 4.05 3.45 -3.04
C ALA A 271 3.03 2.35 -2.68
N GLY A 272 1.80 2.73 -2.30
CA GLY A 272 0.62 1.85 -2.37
C GLY A 272 0.09 1.84 -3.81
N ASN A 273 -0.59 0.84 -4.36
CA ASN A 273 -1.38 -0.29 -3.89
C ASN A 273 -1.21 -1.39 -4.99
N ASP A 274 -1.72 -2.60 -4.78
CA ASP A 274 -1.91 -3.68 -5.79
C ASP A 274 -0.77 -4.72 -5.99
N SER A 275 -0.62 -5.66 -5.05
CA SER A 275 -0.13 -7.02 -5.37
C SER A 275 -1.28 -8.01 -5.37
N ALA A 276 -1.55 -8.60 -6.53
CA ALA A 276 -2.27 -9.86 -6.68
C ALA A 276 -1.35 -10.80 -7.48
N SER A 277 -1.11 -12.00 -6.92
CA SER A 277 -0.40 -13.14 -7.50
C SER A 277 1.07 -12.92 -7.94
N GLY A 278 1.92 -13.85 -7.50
CA GLY A 278 3.33 -13.89 -7.85
C GLY A 278 3.56 -13.98 -9.36
N VAL A 279 4.10 -12.89 -9.92
CA VAL A 279 4.96 -12.88 -11.10
C VAL A 279 6.02 -11.82 -10.84
N LYS A 280 7.29 -12.16 -11.06
CA LYS A 280 8.43 -11.26 -10.92
C LYS A 280 8.21 -10.01 -11.78
N THR A 281 7.99 -8.86 -11.16
CA THR A 281 8.17 -7.57 -11.80
C THR A 281 9.67 -7.38 -12.00
N ALA A 282 10.10 -7.19 -13.24
CA ALA A 282 11.45 -6.72 -13.53
C ALA A 282 11.69 -5.45 -12.71
N LYS A 283 12.81 -5.40 -11.97
CA LYS A 283 13.29 -4.19 -11.29
C LYS A 283 13.43 -3.10 -12.36
N SER A 284 12.43 -2.24 -12.48
CA SER A 284 12.65 -0.95 -13.12
C SER A 284 13.56 -0.18 -12.18
N PRO A 285 14.65 0.44 -12.69
CA PRO A 285 15.55 1.21 -11.85
C PRO A 285 14.75 2.26 -11.08
N GLU A 286 15.09 2.47 -9.82
CA GLU A 286 14.60 3.60 -9.04
C GLU A 286 15.17 4.87 -9.70
N VAL A 287 14.44 5.39 -10.69
CA VAL A 287 14.86 6.55 -11.46
C VAL A 287 14.70 7.78 -10.58
N VAL A 288 15.82 8.37 -10.16
CA VAL A 288 15.86 9.75 -9.68
C VAL A 288 15.46 10.65 -10.85
N ARG A 289 14.16 11.02 -10.96
CA ARG A 289 13.70 11.89 -12.04
C ARG A 289 14.32 13.27 -11.90
N LYS A 290 14.83 13.80 -13.02
CA LYS A 290 15.25 15.20 -13.13
C LYS A 290 14.07 16.03 -13.61
N ALA A 291 13.94 17.26 -13.09
CA ALA A 291 12.93 18.19 -13.57
C ALA A 291 13.15 18.47 -15.07
N PRO A 292 12.07 18.55 -15.88
CA PRO A 292 12.18 18.95 -17.27
C PRO A 292 12.68 20.40 -17.37
N LYS A 293 13.39 20.71 -18.46
CA LYS A 293 13.70 22.10 -18.80
C LYS A 293 12.43 22.76 -19.34
N ILE A 294 11.98 23.80 -18.65
CA ILE A 294 10.76 24.54 -18.99
C ILE A 294 11.12 25.94 -19.44
N ASP A 295 10.52 26.36 -20.54
CA ASP A 295 10.47 27.77 -20.91
C ASP A 295 9.36 28.46 -20.09
N TRP A 296 9.77 29.08 -18.98
CA TRP A 296 8.87 29.76 -18.06
C TRP A 296 8.22 31.03 -18.65
N THR A 297 8.67 31.53 -19.80
CA THR A 297 8.01 32.66 -20.47
C THR A 297 6.62 32.29 -21.00
N THR A 298 6.39 30.99 -21.20
CA THR A 298 5.11 30.45 -21.66
C THR A 298 4.08 30.31 -20.52
N VAL A 299 4.51 30.46 -19.26
CA VAL A 299 3.67 30.29 -18.07
C VAL A 299 3.18 31.66 -17.61
N THR A 300 1.88 31.91 -17.76
CA THR A 300 1.23 33.15 -17.33
C THR A 300 0.99 33.14 -15.82
N ASN A 301 1.35 34.22 -15.13
CA ASN A 301 1.05 34.38 -13.71
C ASN A 301 -0.46 34.31 -13.43
N GLY A 302 -0.84 33.67 -12.33
CA GLY A 302 -2.22 33.54 -11.89
C GLY A 302 -3.02 32.41 -12.54
N GLN A 303 -2.40 31.57 -13.39
CA GLN A 303 -3.05 30.36 -13.93
C GLN A 303 -2.08 29.18 -13.99
N VAL A 304 -2.61 27.97 -13.88
CA VAL A 304 -1.84 26.75 -14.14
C VAL A 304 -1.90 26.47 -15.63
N ARG A 305 -0.75 26.51 -16.29
CA ARG A 305 -0.62 26.09 -17.69
C ARG A 305 -0.53 24.57 -17.73
N VAL A 306 -1.46 23.93 -18.41
CA VAL A 306 -1.49 22.48 -18.62
C VAL A 306 -1.12 22.17 -20.06
N GLU A 307 -0.09 21.38 -20.24
CA GLU A 307 0.45 20.93 -21.52
C GLU A 307 0.18 19.43 -21.68
N LEU A 308 -0.31 19.05 -22.86
CA LEU A 308 -0.54 17.67 -23.26
C LEU A 308 0.47 17.31 -24.35
N CYS A 309 1.16 16.18 -24.18
CA CYS A 309 2.18 15.71 -25.11
C CYS A 309 1.78 14.34 -25.66
N GLU A 310 0.98 14.33 -26.73
CA GLU A 310 0.34 13.12 -27.27
C GLU A 310 1.21 12.33 -28.25
N ASP A 311 2.23 12.97 -28.85
CA ASP A 311 3.11 12.32 -29.82
C ASP A 311 4.16 11.40 -29.19
N TRP A 312 4.26 11.41 -27.85
CA TRP A 312 5.05 10.45 -27.10
C TRP A 312 4.35 9.09 -27.13
N LYS A 313 4.88 8.17 -27.95
CA LYS A 313 4.30 6.83 -28.19
C LYS A 313 5.11 5.71 -27.52
N PRO A 314 5.10 5.59 -26.18
CA PRO A 314 5.87 4.57 -25.51
C PRO A 314 5.30 3.17 -25.78
N THR A 315 6.21 2.19 -25.79
CA THR A 315 5.91 0.75 -25.90
C THR A 315 5.98 0.02 -24.56
N ALA A 316 6.35 0.73 -23.49
CA ALA A 316 6.43 0.23 -22.12
C ALA A 316 6.07 1.32 -21.11
N ASN A 317 5.83 0.95 -19.86
CA ASN A 317 5.57 1.89 -18.76
C ASN A 317 6.87 2.53 -18.30
N VAL A 318 7.26 3.60 -19.00
CA VAL A 318 8.50 4.34 -18.76
C VAL A 318 8.21 5.83 -18.73
N TRP A 319 9.07 6.60 -18.08
CA TRP A 319 9.09 8.05 -18.24
C TRP A 319 9.78 8.42 -19.56
N PRO A 320 9.44 9.56 -20.19
CA PRO A 320 10.14 10.01 -21.38
C PRO A 320 11.58 10.45 -21.05
N ASP A 321 12.55 10.01 -21.84
CA ASP A 321 13.98 10.35 -21.65
C ASP A 321 14.28 11.84 -21.89
N LYS A 322 13.45 12.49 -22.71
CA LYS A 322 13.50 13.91 -23.04
C LYS A 322 12.10 14.50 -22.90
N ALA A 323 12.02 15.79 -22.58
CA ALA A 323 10.74 16.48 -22.54
C ALA A 323 10.01 16.33 -23.89
N PRO A 324 8.84 15.66 -23.93
CA PRO A 324 8.11 15.47 -25.18
C PRO A 324 7.51 16.80 -25.66
N VAL A 325 7.19 16.84 -26.96
CA VAL A 325 6.62 18.01 -27.63
C VAL A 325 5.18 18.22 -27.15
N VAL A 326 4.84 19.48 -26.88
CA VAL A 326 3.48 19.90 -26.52
C VAL A 326 2.62 19.90 -27.78
N THR A 327 1.56 19.11 -27.78
CA THR A 327 0.61 18.98 -28.90
C THR A 327 -0.68 19.75 -28.66
N ASP A 328 -1.04 19.97 -27.40
CA ASP A 328 -2.25 20.67 -26.99
C ASP A 328 -2.01 21.31 -25.60
N SER A 329 -2.74 22.37 -25.27
CA SER A 329 -2.59 23.05 -23.98
C SER A 329 -3.84 23.82 -23.57
N TYR A 330 -4.06 23.94 -22.26
CA TYR A 330 -5.15 24.73 -21.70
C TYR A 330 -4.75 25.31 -20.34
N ALA A 331 -5.52 26.29 -19.86
CA ALA A 331 -5.34 26.85 -18.53
C ALA A 331 -6.27 26.17 -17.51
N ALA A 332 -5.79 26.00 -16.28
CA ALA A 332 -6.55 25.52 -15.14
C ALA A 332 -6.36 26.48 -13.94
N PRO A 333 -7.34 26.56 -13.01
CA PRO A 333 -7.25 27.48 -11.87
C PRO A 333 -6.28 26.99 -10.79
N ALA A 334 -6.16 25.66 -10.60
CA ALA A 334 -5.31 25.05 -9.58
C ALA A 334 -4.71 23.73 -10.08
N PHE A 335 -3.79 23.15 -9.31
CA PHE A 335 -3.23 21.80 -9.56
C PHE A 335 -4.23 20.71 -9.14
N GLY A 336 -5.40 20.69 -9.78
CA GLY A 336 -6.39 19.64 -9.60
C GLY A 336 -7.14 19.33 -10.88
N PHE A 337 -7.10 18.07 -11.31
CA PHE A 337 -7.52 17.64 -12.64
C PHE A 337 -8.34 16.34 -12.56
N ALA A 338 -9.61 16.41 -12.95
CA ALA A 338 -10.51 15.25 -13.08
C ALA A 338 -10.49 14.66 -14.50
N ARG A 339 -10.35 15.52 -15.51
CA ARG A 339 -10.22 15.20 -16.92
C ARG A 339 -9.48 16.32 -17.66
N VAL A 340 -9.20 16.11 -18.94
CA VAL A 340 -8.72 17.13 -19.87
C VAL A 340 -9.85 17.57 -20.82
N PRO A 341 -9.71 18.69 -21.55
CA PRO A 341 -10.61 19.00 -22.66
C PRO A 341 -10.72 17.83 -23.65
N GLU A 342 -11.85 17.72 -24.33
CA GLU A 342 -12.07 16.72 -25.37
C GLU A 342 -11.35 17.11 -26.66
N LYS A 343 -10.87 16.11 -27.41
CA LYS A 343 -10.28 16.32 -28.75
C LYS A 343 -11.38 16.11 -29.79
N TYR A 344 -11.38 16.92 -30.85
CA TYR A 344 -12.36 16.81 -31.93
C TYR A 344 -11.66 16.71 -33.30
N VAL A 345 -12.17 15.84 -34.17
CA VAL A 345 -11.85 15.89 -35.61
C VAL A 345 -12.70 16.95 -36.30
N ASP A 346 -12.40 17.28 -37.56
CA ASP A 346 -13.06 18.36 -38.33
C ASP A 346 -14.59 18.21 -38.44
N THR A 347 -15.14 17.01 -38.31
CA THR A 347 -16.59 16.78 -38.28
C THR A 347 -17.25 17.16 -36.93
N GLY A 348 -16.46 17.56 -35.93
CA GLY A 348 -16.90 17.78 -34.55
C GLY A 348 -17.29 16.51 -33.80
N VAL A 349 -16.84 15.36 -34.28
CA VAL A 349 -16.87 14.08 -33.57
C VAL A 349 -15.67 14.02 -32.64
N ARG A 350 -15.85 13.44 -31.44
CA ARG A 350 -14.74 13.27 -30.49
C ARG A 350 -13.67 12.37 -31.11
N ALA A 351 -12.44 12.85 -31.11
CA ALA A 351 -11.26 12.11 -31.51
C ALA A 351 -10.67 11.39 -30.30
N GLU A 352 -9.96 10.29 -30.55
CA GLU A 352 -9.15 9.66 -29.51
C GLU A 352 -7.91 10.51 -29.22
N ARG A 353 -7.60 10.72 -27.93
CA ARG A 353 -6.32 11.27 -27.51
C ARG A 353 -5.23 10.20 -27.57
N GLY A 354 -3.96 10.61 -27.61
CA GLY A 354 -2.83 9.68 -27.47
C GLY A 354 -3.00 8.75 -26.25
N HIS A 355 -2.46 7.54 -26.29
CA HIS A 355 -2.60 6.57 -25.21
C HIS A 355 -1.33 5.70 -25.04
N PRO A 356 -0.60 5.74 -23.91
CA PRO A 356 -0.64 6.83 -22.94
C PRO A 356 -0.05 8.13 -23.53
N TYR A 357 -0.28 9.24 -22.85
CA TYR A 357 0.38 10.52 -23.14
C TYR A 357 0.92 11.16 -21.85
N LEU A 358 1.76 12.17 -21.98
CA LEU A 358 2.23 12.94 -20.81
C LEU A 358 1.38 14.20 -20.64
N LEU A 359 0.85 14.42 -19.43
CA LEU A 359 0.33 15.71 -19.00
C LEU A 359 1.39 16.39 -18.14
N ARG A 360 1.63 17.68 -18.39
CA ARG A 360 2.51 18.54 -17.59
C ARG A 360 1.78 19.80 -17.18
N ALA A 361 1.67 20.06 -15.88
CA ALA A 361 1.10 21.29 -15.33
C ALA A 361 2.19 22.16 -14.72
N LEU A 362 2.13 23.46 -15.00
CA LEU A 362 3.18 24.45 -14.72
C LEU A 362 2.57 25.70 -14.10
N ALA A 363 3.13 26.17 -12.98
CA ALA A 363 2.77 27.46 -12.41
C ALA A 363 3.88 28.01 -11.50
N VAL A 364 3.84 29.32 -11.29
CA VAL A 364 4.55 29.98 -10.19
C VAL A 364 3.58 30.13 -9.02
N VAL A 365 3.90 29.52 -7.88
CA VAL A 365 3.02 29.47 -6.69
C VAL A 365 3.70 30.16 -5.53
N LYS A 366 2.99 31.05 -4.83
CA LYS A 366 3.48 31.67 -3.61
C LYS A 366 3.27 30.75 -2.42
N ILE A 367 4.36 30.33 -1.77
CA ILE A 367 4.33 29.47 -0.58
C ILE A 367 4.95 30.29 0.57
N PRO A 368 4.33 30.32 1.78
CA PRO A 368 4.91 31.02 2.92
C PRO A 368 6.18 30.32 3.42
N GLU A 369 6.94 30.98 4.29
CA GLU A 369 8.06 30.34 4.98
C GLU A 369 7.55 29.29 5.97
N GLY A 370 8.25 28.17 6.06
CA GLY A 370 7.99 27.15 7.07
C GLY A 370 8.11 25.71 6.55
N LYS A 371 7.89 24.77 7.47
CA LYS A 371 7.85 23.33 7.19
C LYS A 371 6.43 22.89 6.88
N HIS A 372 6.14 22.70 5.60
CA HIS A 372 4.85 22.31 5.06
C HIS A 372 4.81 20.83 4.71
N ARG A 373 3.64 20.35 4.29
CA ARG A 373 3.46 19.00 3.75
C ARG A 373 2.87 19.11 2.35
N LEU A 374 3.45 18.42 1.39
CA LEU A 374 2.95 18.33 0.01
C LEU A 374 2.28 16.98 -0.19
N LEU A 375 1.13 16.97 -0.87
CA LEU A 375 0.41 15.77 -1.28
C LEU A 375 0.38 15.72 -2.81
N LEU A 376 0.70 14.56 -3.35
CA LEU A 376 0.55 14.24 -4.76
C LEU A 376 -0.40 13.06 -4.89
N ARG A 377 -1.40 13.17 -5.75
CA ARG A 377 -2.30 12.07 -6.11
C ARG A 377 -2.41 11.99 -7.62
N GLY A 378 -2.49 10.77 -8.15
CA GLY A 378 -2.74 10.55 -9.57
C GLY A 378 -3.09 9.10 -9.88
N ARG A 379 -3.85 8.89 -10.95
CA ARG A 379 -4.15 7.52 -11.44
C ARG A 379 -2.95 6.89 -12.13
N GLY A 380 -2.18 7.68 -12.86
CA GLY A 380 -0.93 7.27 -13.49
C GLY A 380 0.31 7.59 -12.65
N ALA A 381 1.48 7.20 -13.17
CA ALA A 381 2.76 7.60 -12.59
C ALA A 381 2.87 9.12 -12.63
N SER A 382 3.10 9.75 -11.48
CA SER A 382 3.10 11.20 -11.34
C SER A 382 4.36 11.66 -10.60
N ALA A 383 4.81 12.88 -10.86
CA ALA A 383 5.98 13.48 -10.24
C ALA A 383 5.75 14.98 -10.01
N LEU A 384 5.97 15.43 -8.78
CA LEU A 384 5.89 16.83 -8.37
C LEU A 384 7.29 17.38 -8.14
N PHE A 385 7.64 18.44 -8.86
CA PHE A 385 8.88 19.18 -8.68
C PHE A 385 8.58 20.59 -8.18
N ILE A 386 9.41 21.06 -7.27
CA ILE A 386 9.44 22.45 -6.82
C ILE A 386 10.87 22.96 -6.98
N ASP A 387 11.04 24.08 -7.67
CA ASP A 387 12.32 24.74 -7.95
C ASP A 387 13.37 23.80 -8.57
N GLY A 388 12.91 22.96 -9.50
CA GLY A 388 13.73 21.99 -10.21
C GLY A 388 14.11 20.75 -9.40
N LYS A 389 13.67 20.64 -8.14
CA LYS A 389 13.90 19.47 -7.29
C LYS A 389 12.64 18.60 -7.21
N LEU A 390 12.81 17.29 -7.41
CA LEU A 390 11.74 16.31 -7.20
C LEU A 390 11.38 16.28 -5.71
N GLN A 391 10.11 16.50 -5.39
CA GLN A 391 9.60 16.48 -4.01
C GLN A 391 8.93 15.14 -3.72
N VAL A 392 8.01 14.71 -4.58
CA VAL A 392 7.22 13.49 -4.37
C VAL A 392 6.81 12.89 -5.72
N GLN A 393 6.64 11.57 -5.77
CA GLN A 393 6.22 10.84 -6.96
C GLN A 393 5.28 9.68 -6.62
N THR A 394 4.46 9.27 -7.59
CA THR A 394 3.64 8.06 -7.56
C THR A 394 4.10 7.08 -8.65
N PRO A 395 4.04 5.76 -8.40
CA PRO A 395 4.52 4.77 -9.35
C PRO A 395 3.57 4.56 -10.52
N PHE A 396 4.04 3.86 -11.56
CA PHE A 396 3.17 3.35 -12.61
C PHE A 396 2.11 2.40 -12.05
N PRO A 397 0.90 2.37 -12.62
CA PRO A 397 -0.08 1.35 -12.29
C PRO A 397 0.48 -0.05 -12.54
N PRO A 398 0.23 -1.00 -11.64
CA PRO A 398 0.59 -2.39 -11.87
C PRO A 398 -0.34 -3.01 -12.91
N ALA A 399 0.15 -4.07 -13.54
CA ALA A 399 -0.63 -4.84 -14.49
C ALA A 399 -1.71 -5.66 -13.77
N GLN A 400 -2.96 -5.17 -13.75
CA GLN A 400 -4.12 -5.89 -13.21
C GLN A 400 -5.28 -5.95 -14.21
N THR A 401 -6.20 -6.90 -14.01
CA THR A 401 -7.42 -7.13 -14.82
C THR A 401 -8.68 -6.77 -14.04
N ASP A 402 -9.75 -6.42 -14.77
CA ASP A 402 -10.97 -5.76 -14.24
C ASP A 402 -11.94 -6.67 -13.46
N ASN A 403 -11.48 -7.83 -12.95
CA ASN A 403 -12.33 -8.81 -12.27
C ASN A 403 -11.68 -9.36 -10.99
N LYS A 404 -11.08 -8.47 -10.20
CA LYS A 404 -10.49 -8.80 -8.89
C LYS A 404 -11.27 -8.09 -7.79
N PRO A 405 -11.40 -8.71 -6.59
CA PRO A 405 -11.97 -8.03 -5.43
C PRO A 405 -11.24 -6.70 -5.18
N ILE A 406 -12.01 -5.65 -4.91
CA ILE A 406 -11.45 -4.39 -4.44
C ILE A 406 -10.80 -4.68 -3.08
N LYS A 407 -9.53 -4.33 -2.91
CA LYS A 407 -8.83 -4.51 -1.64
C LYS A 407 -9.49 -3.66 -0.55
N ASP A 408 -9.49 -4.18 0.68
CA ASP A 408 -9.90 -3.43 1.86
C ASP A 408 -9.07 -2.13 1.97
N GLN A 409 -9.74 -1.02 2.26
CA GLN A 409 -9.15 0.32 2.29
C GLN A 409 -8.39 0.63 3.59
N ASP A 410 -8.12 -0.36 4.43
CA ASP A 410 -7.56 -0.21 5.80
C ASP A 410 -6.14 0.40 5.87
N GLY A 411 -5.49 0.59 4.72
CA GLY A 411 -4.16 1.21 4.56
C GLY A 411 -4.18 2.53 3.79
N TYR A 412 -5.23 3.34 3.93
CA TYR A 412 -5.33 4.67 3.34
C TYR A 412 -4.30 5.64 3.94
N LEU A 413 -3.94 6.66 3.16
CA LEU A 413 -3.12 7.75 3.66
C LEU A 413 -3.97 8.66 4.55
N ASP A 414 -3.81 8.55 5.88
CA ASP A 414 -4.44 9.45 6.86
C ASP A 414 -3.71 10.80 6.86
N LEU A 415 -4.37 11.82 6.30
CA LEU A 415 -3.80 13.16 6.16
C LEU A 415 -4.25 14.14 7.26
N GLY A 416 -5.08 13.70 8.22
CA GLY A 416 -5.63 14.55 9.28
C GLY A 416 -7.16 14.58 9.30
N GLY A 417 -7.76 15.61 9.90
CA GLY A 417 -9.19 15.61 10.28
C GLY A 417 -10.19 15.38 9.15
N ASP A 418 -10.33 16.33 8.22
CA ASP A 418 -11.31 16.32 7.13
C ASP A 418 -10.74 15.78 5.81
N PHE A 419 -9.76 14.87 5.88
CA PHE A 419 -9.06 14.41 4.68
C PHE A 419 -9.94 13.59 3.73
N ARG A 420 -9.58 13.62 2.45
CA ARG A 420 -10.26 12.91 1.36
C ARG A 420 -9.56 11.61 1.01
N PHE A 421 -10.28 10.49 1.02
CA PHE A 421 -9.77 9.18 0.58
C PHE A 421 -9.40 9.18 -0.90
N ALA A 422 -8.37 8.41 -1.27
CA ALA A 422 -8.02 8.19 -2.67
C ALA A 422 -9.12 7.37 -3.37
N PRO A 423 -9.70 7.87 -4.49
CA PRO A 423 -10.62 7.08 -5.28
C PRO A 423 -9.95 5.80 -5.82
N PRO A 424 -10.72 4.74 -6.10
CA PRO A 424 -10.17 3.50 -6.68
C PRO A 424 -9.30 3.76 -7.93
N GLY A 425 -8.16 3.07 -7.99
CA GLY A 425 -7.19 3.20 -9.07
C GLY A 425 -6.23 4.40 -8.96
N ASN A 426 -6.47 5.33 -8.03
CA ASN A 426 -5.55 6.42 -7.74
C ASN A 426 -4.49 5.99 -6.72
N ARG A 427 -3.31 6.62 -6.82
CA ARG A 427 -2.20 6.48 -5.87
C ARG A 427 -1.89 7.85 -5.34
N ASP A 428 -1.66 7.95 -4.05
CA ASP A 428 -1.19 9.15 -3.39
C ASP A 428 0.12 8.91 -2.63
N ALA A 429 0.88 9.99 -2.50
CA ALA A 429 2.10 10.07 -1.74
C ALA A 429 2.23 11.50 -1.20
N TRP A 430 2.89 11.66 -0.05
CA TRP A 430 3.14 12.97 0.54
C TRP A 430 4.58 13.08 1.03
N VAL A 431 5.05 14.31 1.25
CA VAL A 431 6.39 14.60 1.77
C VAL A 431 6.38 15.90 2.58
N GLU A 432 7.29 16.04 3.53
CA GLU A 432 7.59 17.35 4.14
C GLU A 432 8.34 18.25 3.15
N PHE A 433 8.01 19.53 3.14
CA PHE A 433 8.62 20.52 2.26
C PHE A 433 8.93 21.79 3.06
N GLU A 434 10.20 22.12 3.16
CA GLU A 434 10.65 23.35 3.80
C GLU A 434 10.78 24.48 2.78
N SER A 435 9.98 25.53 2.95
CA SER A 435 10.03 26.75 2.14
C SER A 435 10.69 27.88 2.91
N LYS A 436 11.47 28.70 2.20
CA LYS A 436 12.00 29.99 2.69
C LYS A 436 11.02 31.16 2.48
N GLY A 437 9.80 30.86 2.05
CA GLY A 437 8.84 31.85 1.62
C GLY A 437 9.11 32.37 0.20
N GLY A 438 8.05 32.83 -0.46
CA GLY A 438 8.13 33.51 -1.75
C GLY A 438 7.53 32.70 -2.90
N GLU A 439 7.96 33.03 -4.11
CA GLU A 439 7.50 32.38 -5.34
C GLU A 439 8.31 31.12 -5.63
N HIS A 440 7.59 30.04 -5.89
CA HIS A 440 8.14 28.73 -6.21
C HIS A 440 7.67 28.27 -7.58
N ARG A 441 8.59 27.69 -8.35
CA ARG A 441 8.29 27.10 -9.66
C ARG A 441 7.83 25.67 -9.49
N VAL A 442 6.54 25.43 -9.70
CA VAL A 442 5.91 24.12 -9.50
C VAL A 442 5.68 23.44 -10.84
N ILE A 443 6.10 22.18 -10.92
CA ILE A 443 5.90 21.30 -12.09
C ILE A 443 5.24 20.02 -11.60
N LEU A 444 4.08 19.68 -12.14
CA LEU A 444 3.47 18.37 -12.00
C LEU A 444 3.52 17.66 -13.35
N GLU A 445 4.13 16.49 -13.42
CA GLU A 445 4.03 15.61 -14.58
C GLU A 445 3.28 14.33 -14.23
N THR A 446 2.39 13.89 -15.10
CA THR A 446 1.69 12.60 -14.96
C THR A 446 1.58 11.89 -16.30
N VAL A 447 1.80 10.58 -16.29
CA VAL A 447 1.55 9.72 -17.46
C VAL A 447 0.08 9.31 -17.43
N VAL A 448 -0.70 9.75 -18.43
CA VAL A 448 -2.13 9.49 -18.50
C VAL A 448 -2.39 8.23 -19.33
N GLY A 449 -2.99 7.21 -18.69
CA GLY A 449 -3.06 5.85 -19.23
C GLY A 449 -1.78 5.05 -18.96
N PHE A 450 -1.73 3.80 -19.43
CA PHE A 450 -0.53 2.96 -19.32
C PHE A 450 -0.56 1.78 -20.31
N VAL A 451 0.61 1.22 -20.61
CA VAL A 451 0.79 0.04 -21.45
C VAL A 451 0.52 -1.21 -20.61
N ILE A 452 -0.42 -2.06 -21.05
CA ILE A 452 -0.75 -3.33 -20.38
C ILE A 452 0.19 -4.43 -20.86
N ASN A 453 0.43 -4.51 -22.17
CA ASN A 453 1.37 -5.46 -22.75
C ASN A 453 2.05 -4.88 -24.00
N ASN A 454 3.15 -5.52 -24.41
CA ASN A 454 3.90 -5.17 -25.61
C ASN A 454 3.18 -5.55 -26.93
N LYS A 455 1.98 -6.13 -26.87
CA LYS A 455 1.14 -6.51 -28.03
C LYS A 455 0.08 -5.45 -28.36
N GLY A 456 0.18 -4.26 -27.77
CA GLY A 456 -0.66 -3.11 -28.10
C GLY A 456 -1.87 -2.89 -27.19
N SER A 457 -2.10 -3.74 -26.18
CA SER A 457 -3.15 -3.48 -25.19
C SER A 457 -2.75 -2.31 -24.29
N ARG A 458 -3.63 -1.31 -24.21
CA ARG A 458 -3.42 -0.05 -23.46
C ARG A 458 -4.63 0.21 -22.58
N ARG A 459 -4.41 0.74 -21.37
CA ARG A 459 -5.49 1.23 -20.52
C ARG A 459 -5.96 2.57 -21.06
N ARG A 460 -7.26 2.85 -20.94
CA ARG A 460 -7.85 4.14 -21.30
C ARG A 460 -7.10 5.29 -20.59
N PRO A 461 -6.81 6.40 -21.29
CA PRO A 461 -6.10 7.52 -20.72
C PRO A 461 -7.03 8.39 -19.87
N GLU A 462 -7.21 8.00 -18.60
CA GLU A 462 -7.99 8.74 -17.62
C GLU A 462 -7.09 9.31 -16.51
N LEU A 463 -7.37 10.54 -16.08
CA LEU A 463 -6.65 11.17 -14.97
C LEU A 463 -7.10 10.65 -13.61
N GLY A 464 -8.39 10.30 -13.49
CA GLY A 464 -8.99 10.15 -12.17
C GLY A 464 -8.91 11.45 -11.39
N GLU A 465 -8.67 11.35 -10.09
CA GLU A 465 -8.36 12.51 -9.26
C GLU A 465 -6.84 12.76 -9.22
N THR A 466 -6.33 13.52 -10.19
CA THR A 466 -4.91 13.93 -10.21
C THR A 466 -4.76 15.30 -9.57
N ILE A 467 -4.07 15.41 -8.43
CA ILE A 467 -3.90 16.66 -7.70
C ILE A 467 -2.46 16.86 -7.20
N ALA A 468 -2.09 18.12 -6.97
CA ALA A 468 -1.02 18.50 -6.06
C ALA A 468 -1.57 19.47 -5.02
N ALA A 469 -1.43 19.14 -3.74
CA ALA A 469 -1.98 19.90 -2.62
C ALA A 469 -0.91 20.17 -1.55
N ILE A 470 -1.18 21.14 -0.68
CA ILE A 470 -0.29 21.54 0.41
C ILE A 470 -1.08 21.67 1.72
N SER A 471 -0.47 21.23 2.82
CA SER A 471 -0.88 21.58 4.17
C SER A 471 0.19 22.50 4.77
N LEU A 472 -0.21 23.72 5.11
CA LEU A 472 0.71 24.75 5.63
C LEU A 472 1.21 24.39 7.03
N ALA A 473 2.32 25.00 7.44
CA ALA A 473 2.99 24.68 8.70
C ALA A 473 2.04 24.89 9.88
N GLY A 474 1.94 23.91 10.76
CA GLY A 474 1.03 23.93 11.92
C GLY A 474 -0.46 23.74 11.58
N ARG A 475 -0.82 23.61 10.30
CA ARG A 475 -2.20 23.35 9.87
C ARG A 475 -2.46 21.86 9.66
N LYS A 476 -3.74 21.49 9.72
CA LYS A 476 -4.20 20.09 9.54
C LYS A 476 -5.03 19.91 8.27
N ASP A 477 -5.56 21.01 7.72
CA ASP A 477 -6.29 21.04 6.46
C ASP A 477 -5.35 21.11 5.26
N TRP A 478 -5.90 20.77 4.10
CA TRP A 478 -5.20 20.74 2.82
C TRP A 478 -5.85 21.70 1.85
N GLN A 479 -5.05 22.27 0.96
CA GLN A 479 -5.51 23.11 -0.14
C GLN A 479 -4.78 22.74 -1.42
N LEU A 480 -5.45 22.81 -2.56
CA LEU A 480 -4.80 22.62 -3.85
C LEU A 480 -3.68 23.67 -4.02
N LEU A 481 -2.55 23.27 -4.59
CA LEU A 481 -1.57 24.24 -5.04
C LEU A 481 -2.21 25.09 -6.14
N THR A 482 -1.97 26.40 -6.09
CA THR A 482 -2.59 27.35 -7.01
C THR A 482 -1.74 28.62 -7.11
N PRO A 483 -1.61 29.23 -8.29
CA PRO A 483 -0.96 30.52 -8.47
C PRO A 483 -1.84 31.72 -8.03
N THR A 484 -3.09 31.49 -7.61
CA THR A 484 -4.02 32.54 -7.20
C THR A 484 -4.09 32.71 -5.69
N SER A 485 -4.65 33.83 -5.24
CA SER A 485 -4.98 34.04 -3.81
C SER A 485 -6.19 33.22 -3.36
N ASP A 486 -7.04 32.80 -4.28
CA ASP A 486 -8.09 31.83 -4.02
C ASP A 486 -7.43 30.45 -3.87
N THR A 487 -7.49 29.86 -2.68
CA THR A 487 -6.85 28.60 -2.31
C THR A 487 -7.92 27.52 -2.08
N PRO A 488 -8.30 26.74 -3.11
CA PRO A 488 -9.36 25.76 -2.97
C PRO A 488 -9.03 24.73 -1.89
N PRO A 489 -9.85 24.60 -0.83
CA PRO A 489 -9.65 23.57 0.17
C PRO A 489 -9.77 22.18 -0.47
N TYR A 490 -9.04 21.22 0.08
CA TYR A 490 -8.98 19.86 -0.43
C TYR A 490 -9.44 18.86 0.63
N ASN A 491 -10.74 18.59 0.59
CA ASN A 491 -11.44 17.58 1.35
C ASN A 491 -12.59 17.01 0.48
N ASP A 492 -13.39 16.10 1.03
CA ASP A 492 -14.45 15.43 0.27
C ASP A 492 -15.47 16.42 -0.32
N ALA A 493 -15.98 17.36 0.47
CA ALA A 493 -17.00 18.30 0.02
C ALA A 493 -16.45 19.30 -1.00
N CYS A 494 -15.27 19.88 -0.71
CA CYS A 494 -14.67 20.90 -1.54
C CYS A 494 -14.15 20.35 -2.88
N TRP A 495 -13.63 19.11 -2.90
CA TRP A 495 -13.24 18.49 -4.16
C TRP A 495 -14.42 18.25 -5.09
N ILE A 496 -15.56 17.79 -4.56
CA ILE A 496 -16.78 17.57 -5.37
C ILE A 496 -17.22 18.90 -6.00
N ALA A 497 -17.27 19.98 -5.22
CA ALA A 497 -17.63 21.30 -5.72
C ALA A 497 -16.63 21.82 -6.78
N TYR A 498 -15.33 21.72 -6.50
CA TYR A 498 -14.27 22.12 -7.43
C TYR A 498 -14.33 21.33 -8.74
N ALA A 499 -14.47 20.00 -8.68
CA ALA A 499 -14.56 19.15 -9.85
C ALA A 499 -15.80 19.45 -10.71
N ALA A 500 -16.94 19.79 -10.10
CA ALA A 500 -18.14 20.20 -10.82
C ALA A 500 -17.97 21.57 -11.52
N GLN A 501 -17.29 22.52 -10.88
CA GLN A 501 -16.96 23.81 -11.50
C GLN A 501 -15.99 23.64 -12.68
N GLU A 502 -14.98 22.78 -12.53
CA GLU A 502 -14.08 22.44 -13.63
C GLU A 502 -14.80 21.71 -14.76
N GLU A 503 -15.77 20.83 -14.47
CA GLU A 503 -16.59 20.19 -15.50
C GLU A 503 -17.40 21.20 -16.31
N GLU A 504 -18.01 22.19 -15.66
CA GLU A 504 -18.74 23.26 -16.36
C GLU A 504 -17.78 24.10 -17.23
N ARG A 505 -16.62 24.46 -16.68
CA ARG A 505 -15.61 25.26 -17.39
C ARG A 505 -15.06 24.51 -18.59
N LEU A 506 -14.67 23.25 -18.42
CA LEU A 506 -14.20 22.40 -19.50
C LEU A 506 -15.31 22.12 -20.51
N GLY A 507 -16.57 21.98 -20.08
CA GLY A 507 -17.72 21.85 -20.97
C GLY A 507 -17.90 23.05 -21.90
N LYS A 508 -17.63 24.28 -21.43
CA LYS A 508 -17.59 25.49 -22.29
C LYS A 508 -16.44 25.44 -23.30
N ILE A 509 -15.26 24.99 -22.87
CA ILE A 509 -14.10 24.80 -23.76
C ILE A 509 -14.41 23.75 -24.83
N ASP A 510 -14.99 22.62 -24.43
CA ASP A 510 -15.36 21.52 -25.32
C ASP A 510 -16.45 21.95 -26.32
N ALA A 511 -17.45 22.70 -25.87
CA ALA A 511 -18.48 23.25 -26.75
C ALA A 511 -17.89 24.21 -27.80
N ALA A 512 -16.97 25.10 -27.37
CA ALA A 512 -16.30 26.03 -28.28
C ALA A 512 -15.38 25.28 -29.28
N ALA A 513 -14.57 24.33 -28.80
CA ALA A 513 -13.68 23.52 -29.64
C ALA A 513 -14.47 22.68 -30.65
N ARG A 514 -15.59 22.07 -30.21
CA ARG A 514 -16.49 21.32 -31.10
C ARG A 514 -17.14 22.21 -32.15
N ALA A 515 -17.61 23.40 -31.76
CA ALA A 515 -18.22 24.35 -32.69
C ALA A 515 -17.20 24.82 -33.74
N ALA A 516 -15.97 25.13 -33.31
CA ALA A 516 -14.87 25.52 -34.19
C ALA A 516 -14.48 24.39 -35.17
N ALA A 517 -14.43 23.14 -34.69
CA ALA A 517 -14.20 21.99 -35.56
C ALA A 517 -15.33 21.84 -36.59
N ARG A 518 -16.60 21.80 -36.13
CA ARG A 518 -17.77 21.64 -37.01
C ARG A 518 -17.91 22.74 -38.05
N ALA A 519 -17.46 23.96 -37.76
CA ALA A 519 -17.54 25.06 -38.72
C ALA A 519 -16.84 24.71 -40.04
N ARG A 520 -15.81 23.84 -40.02
CA ARG A 520 -15.09 23.37 -41.21
C ARG A 520 -15.95 22.52 -42.15
N GLU A 521 -16.94 21.81 -41.61
CA GLU A 521 -17.90 20.96 -42.35
C GLU A 521 -19.32 21.58 -42.39
N GLY A 522 -19.46 22.83 -41.96
CA GLY A 522 -20.76 23.48 -41.73
C GLY A 522 -21.62 23.57 -42.99
N GLU A 523 -21.01 23.93 -44.12
CA GLU A 523 -21.71 24.04 -45.40
C GLU A 523 -22.27 22.71 -45.89
N TYR A 524 -21.50 21.62 -45.76
CA TYR A 524 -21.93 20.28 -46.14
C TYR A 524 -23.18 19.86 -45.34
N TRP A 525 -23.16 20.03 -44.02
CA TRP A 525 -24.28 19.67 -43.17
C TRP A 525 -25.48 20.61 -43.30
N GLN A 526 -25.27 21.88 -43.63
CA GLN A 526 -26.37 22.81 -43.92
C GLN A 526 -27.13 22.36 -45.17
N LYS A 527 -26.42 22.05 -46.26
CA LYS A 527 -27.03 21.52 -47.50
C LYS A 527 -27.89 20.28 -47.24
N ARG A 528 -27.40 19.35 -46.40
CA ARG A 528 -28.16 18.14 -46.02
C ARG A 528 -29.39 18.46 -45.18
N ARG A 529 -29.31 19.41 -44.24
CA ARG A 529 -30.46 19.84 -43.43
C ARG A 529 -31.53 20.49 -44.28
N ASP A 530 -31.13 21.36 -45.21
CA ASP A 530 -32.05 22.00 -46.15
C ASP A 530 -32.73 20.96 -47.06
N ALA A 531 -31.98 19.96 -47.54
CA ALA A 531 -32.53 18.85 -48.32
C ALA A 531 -33.51 18.00 -47.50
N ALA A 532 -33.19 17.69 -46.25
CA ALA A 532 -34.06 16.93 -45.35
C ALA A 532 -35.35 17.71 -45.02
N GLN A 533 -35.26 19.02 -44.77
CA GLN A 533 -36.44 19.86 -44.54
C GLN A 533 -37.34 19.91 -45.79
N LYS A 534 -36.75 20.06 -46.98
CA LYS A 534 -37.50 20.01 -48.25
C LYS A 534 -38.21 18.66 -48.42
N TRP A 535 -37.53 17.55 -48.12
CA TRP A 535 -38.11 16.22 -48.21
C TRP A 535 -39.23 15.99 -47.18
N LEU A 536 -39.05 16.44 -45.93
CA LEU A 536 -40.07 16.36 -44.89
C LEU A 536 -41.32 17.17 -45.27
N ALA A 537 -41.15 18.37 -45.84
CA ALA A 537 -42.26 19.19 -46.30
C ALA A 537 -43.05 18.56 -47.46
N GLN A 538 -42.45 17.62 -48.20
CA GLN A 538 -43.07 16.91 -49.32
C GLN A 538 -43.62 15.53 -48.91
N THR A 539 -43.26 15.05 -47.72
CA THR A 539 -43.71 13.75 -47.22
C THR A 539 -45.05 13.92 -46.52
N PRO A 540 -46.11 13.21 -46.94
CA PRO A 540 -47.39 13.22 -46.24
C PRO A 540 -47.20 12.80 -44.77
N GLU A 541 -47.87 13.49 -43.85
CA GLU A 541 -47.86 13.08 -42.45
C GLU A 541 -48.45 11.67 -42.31
N THR A 542 -47.74 10.80 -41.60
CA THR A 542 -48.27 9.47 -41.25
C THR A 542 -49.41 9.66 -40.25
N PRO A 543 -50.66 9.26 -40.59
CA PRO A 543 -51.79 9.41 -39.69
C PRO A 543 -51.57 8.58 -38.43
N VAL A 544 -51.66 9.22 -37.26
CA VAL A 544 -51.37 8.57 -35.99
C VAL A 544 -52.66 7.94 -35.42
N PRO A 545 -52.69 6.62 -35.11
CA PRO A 545 -53.89 5.94 -34.62
C PRO A 545 -54.45 6.55 -33.32
N PRO A 546 -55.76 6.52 -33.07
CA PRO A 546 -56.35 7.02 -31.82
C PRO A 546 -55.91 6.19 -30.60
N LEU A 547 -56.00 6.77 -29.40
CA LEU A 547 -55.66 6.11 -28.14
C LEU A 547 -56.63 4.95 -27.87
N ALA A 548 -56.11 3.78 -27.51
CA ALA A 548 -56.92 2.64 -27.08
C ALA A 548 -57.54 2.87 -25.69
N ASP A 549 -58.81 2.49 -25.53
CA ASP A 549 -59.57 2.70 -24.28
C ASP A 549 -58.92 2.04 -23.05
N GLY A 550 -58.96 2.74 -21.91
CA GLY A 550 -58.47 2.25 -20.62
C GLY A 550 -56.97 2.42 -20.35
N PHE A 551 -56.22 3.11 -21.22
CA PHE A 551 -54.78 3.36 -21.06
C PHE A 551 -54.45 4.85 -20.79
N PRO A 552 -53.54 5.18 -19.85
CA PRO A 552 -53.18 6.57 -19.52
C PRO A 552 -52.34 7.27 -20.60
N ALA A 553 -52.49 8.59 -20.71
CA ALA A 553 -52.00 9.46 -21.78
C ALA A 553 -50.66 10.21 -21.47
N ASN A 554 -49.53 9.50 -21.33
CA ASN A 554 -48.20 10.06 -21.01
C ASN A 554 -47.33 10.59 -22.17
N ASN A 555 -47.31 9.99 -23.39
CA ASN A 555 -46.69 10.56 -24.61
C ASN A 555 -47.13 9.89 -25.93
N ALA A 556 -47.09 10.62 -27.05
CA ALA A 556 -47.65 10.22 -28.33
C ALA A 556 -47.10 8.91 -28.94
N ILE A 557 -45.86 8.52 -28.63
CA ILE A 557 -45.22 7.30 -29.14
C ILE A 557 -45.68 6.07 -28.35
N GLU A 558 -45.71 6.20 -27.02
CA GLU A 558 -46.09 5.13 -26.09
C GLU A 558 -47.57 4.71 -26.23
N HIS A 559 -48.43 5.64 -26.66
CA HIS A 559 -49.86 5.42 -26.87
C HIS A 559 -50.20 4.57 -28.09
N ARG A 560 -49.45 4.69 -29.19
CA ARG A 560 -50.06 4.52 -30.52
C ARG A 560 -49.51 3.37 -31.35
N PHE A 561 -48.39 2.77 -30.95
CA PHE A 561 -47.83 1.59 -31.64
C PHE A 561 -47.69 0.39 -30.71
N LEU A 562 -47.16 0.59 -29.50
CA LEU A 562 -46.96 -0.50 -28.54
C LEU A 562 -48.28 -0.99 -27.94
N ARG A 563 -49.17 -0.06 -27.58
CA ARG A 563 -50.42 -0.40 -26.86
C ARG A 563 -51.53 -0.92 -27.77
N GLN A 564 -51.55 -0.54 -29.04
CA GLN A 564 -52.46 -1.11 -30.03
C GLN A 564 -52.08 -2.57 -30.36
N GLY A 565 -50.77 -2.86 -30.47
CA GLY A 565 -50.28 -4.24 -30.56
C GLY A 565 -50.60 -5.07 -29.32
N LEU A 566 -50.46 -4.48 -28.12
CA LEU A 566 -50.83 -5.12 -26.85
C LEU A 566 -52.34 -5.36 -26.71
N SER A 567 -53.21 -4.46 -27.18
CA SER A 567 -54.66 -4.69 -27.13
C SER A 567 -55.08 -5.81 -28.08
N HIS A 568 -54.44 -5.91 -29.25
CA HIS A 568 -54.66 -7.01 -30.20
C HIS A 568 -54.25 -8.36 -29.59
N LEU A 569 -53.09 -8.42 -28.94
CA LEU A 569 -52.64 -9.61 -28.19
C LEU A 569 -53.58 -9.96 -27.02
N ARG A 570 -54.18 -8.96 -26.38
CA ARG A 570 -55.12 -9.16 -25.26
C ARG A 570 -56.49 -9.68 -25.72
N SER A 571 -56.89 -9.38 -26.96
CA SER A 571 -58.13 -9.92 -27.57
C SER A 571 -57.98 -11.33 -28.16
N GLU A 572 -56.75 -11.85 -28.26
CA GLU A 572 -56.46 -13.21 -28.76
C GLU A 572 -56.22 -14.24 -27.63
N LEU A 573 -56.23 -13.81 -26.36
CA LEU A 573 -56.18 -14.71 -25.20
C LEU A 573 -57.61 -15.08 -24.78
N PRO A 574 -57.94 -16.37 -24.63
CA PRO A 574 -59.29 -16.85 -24.34
C PRO A 574 -59.80 -16.46 -22.94
#